data_AF-A0A6M0BT92-F1
#
_entry.id   AF-A0A6M0BT92-F1
#
_cell.length_a   1.000
_cell.length_b   1.000
_cell.length_c   1.000
_cell.angle_alpha   90.00
_cell.angle_beta   90.00
_cell.angle_gamma   90.00
#
_symmetry.space_group_name_H-M   'P 1'
#
loop_
_entity.id
_entity.type
_entity.pdbx_description
1 polymer ?
#
loop_
_entity_poly.entity_id
_entity_poly.type
_entity_poly.pdbx_seq_one_letter_code
_entity_poly.pdbx_strand_id
1 'polypeptide(L)'
;KTMFMGMEFPQWGEWDVWGDLEWHLLQFDAHQGMKRFFRDVNHLYCSEAALHEQDFSEEGFQWIDCSDNNHSVVSFIRRAKDPQEFVVTVCNFTPQPHSHYRIGVPESGFYTEIFNSDAGNYGGSNMGNLGGKWTDEWYFHNHPQSLDLCLPPLGVLVLKLDREKTLAVMDQSQETETETETVSES
;
A
#
# COMPACT_ATOMS: atom_id res chain seq x y z
N LYS A 1 -7.35 16.85 3.35
CA LYS A 1 -7.20 16.40 4.74
C LYS A 1 -6.51 17.52 5.53
N THR A 2 -6.67 17.62 6.85
CA THR A 2 -6.11 18.73 7.66
C THR A 2 -5.44 18.18 8.91
N MET A 3 -4.22 18.63 9.18
CA MET A 3 -3.44 18.33 10.40
C MET A 3 -2.83 19.63 10.94
N PHE A 4 -2.43 19.64 12.22
CA PHE A 4 -1.88 20.82 12.87
C PHE A 4 -0.35 20.80 12.87
N MET A 5 0.26 21.99 12.93
CA MET A 5 1.72 22.15 12.93
C MET A 5 2.38 21.46 14.13
N GLY A 6 3.52 20.82 13.89
CA GLY A 6 4.25 20.04 14.90
C GLY A 6 3.90 18.55 14.91
N MET A 7 2.75 18.17 14.32
CA MET A 7 2.39 16.76 14.14
C MET A 7 3.24 16.06 13.08
N GLU A 8 3.75 16.80 12.10
CA GLU A 8 4.51 16.27 10.97
C GLU A 8 5.98 15.96 11.28
N PHE A 9 6.49 16.40 12.44
CA PHE A 9 7.82 16.07 12.96
C PHE A 9 7.74 15.75 14.46
N PRO A 10 7.01 14.68 14.82
CA PRO A 10 6.28 14.50 16.08
C PRO A 10 6.92 15.22 17.27
N GLN A 11 6.41 16.42 17.55
CA GLN A 11 6.83 17.20 18.72
C GLN A 11 6.45 16.44 20.01
N TRP A 12 7.32 16.46 21.01
CA TRP A 12 7.06 15.77 22.29
C TRP A 12 6.25 16.63 23.26
N GLY A 13 6.60 17.91 23.39
CA GLY A 13 5.83 18.84 24.20
C GLY A 13 4.46 19.10 23.60
N GLU A 14 3.45 19.29 24.46
CA GLU A 14 2.16 19.81 24.01
C GLU A 14 2.34 21.16 23.30
N TRP A 15 1.38 21.52 22.47
CA TRP A 15 1.41 22.81 21.78
C TRP A 15 1.29 23.96 22.79
N ASP A 16 2.32 24.79 22.87
CA ASP A 16 2.33 26.02 23.66
C ASP A 16 2.06 27.22 22.74
N VAL A 17 0.97 27.92 23.00
CA VAL A 17 0.58 29.14 22.27
C VAL A 17 1.54 30.32 22.55
N TRP A 18 2.29 30.28 23.64
CA TRP A 18 3.21 31.35 24.06
C TRP A 18 4.64 31.16 23.53
N GLY A 19 4.95 29.98 22.97
CA GLY A 19 6.25 29.63 22.42
C GLY A 19 6.19 29.34 20.92
N ASP A 20 7.35 28.99 20.38
CA ASP A 20 7.49 28.42 19.04
C ASP A 20 7.48 26.89 19.09
N LEU A 21 7.36 26.23 17.94
CA LEU A 21 7.52 24.77 17.84
C LEU A 21 8.96 24.34 18.17
N GLU A 22 9.10 23.09 18.60
CA GLU A 22 10.37 22.48 18.99
C GLU A 22 11.25 22.10 17.77
N TRP A 23 11.60 23.08 16.94
CA TRP A 23 12.35 22.86 15.68
C TRP A 23 13.70 22.15 15.86
N HIS A 24 14.30 22.24 17.05
CA HIS A 24 15.54 21.55 17.37
C HIS A 24 15.44 20.02 17.27
N LEU A 25 14.22 19.46 17.39
CA LEU A 25 13.98 18.01 17.24
C LEU A 25 14.34 17.49 15.84
N LEU A 26 14.32 18.35 14.81
CA LEU A 26 14.72 17.98 13.45
C LEU A 26 16.23 17.68 13.30
N GLN A 27 17.02 17.85 14.36
CA GLN A 27 18.41 17.40 14.39
C GLN A 27 18.54 15.89 14.60
N PHE A 28 17.48 15.20 15.03
CA PHE A 28 17.48 13.76 15.29
C PHE A 28 16.77 12.97 14.17
N ASP A 29 17.35 11.82 13.81
CA ASP A 29 16.91 11.02 12.66
C ASP A 29 15.45 10.55 12.74
N ALA A 30 14.94 10.25 13.95
CA ALA A 30 13.57 9.80 14.15
C ALA A 30 12.54 10.86 13.71
N HIS A 31 12.76 12.13 14.08
CA HIS A 31 11.88 13.23 13.70
C HIS A 31 11.99 13.55 12.20
N GLN A 32 13.21 13.45 11.65
CA GLN A 32 13.40 13.58 10.20
C GLN A 32 12.71 12.45 9.42
N GLY A 33 12.70 11.23 9.96
CA GLY A 33 12.00 10.06 9.40
C GLY A 33 10.52 10.30 9.28
N MET A 34 9.88 10.75 10.35
CA MET A 34 8.46 11.11 10.33
C MET A 34 8.15 12.30 9.41
N LYS A 35 9.03 13.30 9.37
CA LYS A 35 8.88 14.41 8.40
C LYS A 35 8.95 13.92 6.94
N ARG A 36 9.80 12.94 6.65
CA ARG A 36 9.84 12.28 5.33
C ARG A 36 8.57 11.46 5.07
N PHE A 37 8.07 10.73 6.07
CA PHE A 37 6.80 10.02 5.98
C PHE A 37 5.65 10.95 5.57
N PHE A 38 5.52 12.11 6.23
CA PHE A 38 4.47 13.08 5.89
C PHE A 38 4.69 13.74 4.52
N ARG A 39 5.94 13.96 4.10
CA ARG A 39 6.24 14.40 2.74
C ARG A 39 5.74 13.37 1.72
N ASP A 40 6.09 12.11 1.92
CA ASP A 40 5.86 11.04 0.94
C ASP A 40 4.38 10.63 0.88
N VAL A 41 3.67 10.59 2.01
CA VAL A 41 2.21 10.35 2.01
C VAL A 41 1.43 11.50 1.37
N ASN A 42 1.89 12.75 1.49
CA ASN A 42 1.28 13.88 0.79
C ASN A 42 1.53 13.80 -0.71
N HIS A 43 2.73 13.39 -1.14
CA HIS A 43 3.01 13.12 -2.55
C HIS A 43 2.11 12.02 -3.10
N LEU A 44 1.99 10.89 -2.38
CA LEU A 44 1.08 9.79 -2.73
C LEU A 44 -0.36 10.27 -2.84
N TYR A 45 -0.84 11.03 -1.86
CA TYR A 45 -2.21 11.56 -1.85
C TYR A 45 -2.52 12.44 -3.07
N CYS A 46 -1.55 13.23 -3.51
CA CYS A 46 -1.68 14.08 -4.68
C CYS A 46 -1.47 13.34 -6.01
N SER A 47 -0.62 12.31 -6.06
CA SER A 47 -0.35 11.54 -7.28
C SER A 47 -1.43 10.52 -7.60
N GLU A 48 -2.05 9.92 -6.58
CA GLU A 48 -3.06 8.89 -6.78
C GLU A 48 -4.47 9.48 -6.78
N ALA A 49 -5.05 9.61 -7.96
CA ALA A 49 -6.42 10.06 -8.17
C ALA A 49 -7.45 9.31 -7.32
N ALA A 50 -7.25 7.99 -7.15
CA ALA A 50 -8.11 7.13 -6.34
C ALA A 50 -8.24 7.58 -4.88
N LEU A 51 -7.27 8.33 -4.34
CA LEU A 51 -7.28 8.78 -2.96
C LEU A 51 -8.14 10.03 -2.72
N HIS A 52 -8.54 10.75 -3.76
CA HIS A 52 -9.24 12.03 -3.62
C HIS A 52 -10.37 12.31 -4.64
N GLU A 53 -10.40 11.71 -5.83
CA GLU A 53 -11.40 12.04 -6.85
C GLU A 53 -12.83 11.64 -6.49
N GLN A 54 -12.99 10.53 -5.76
CA GLN A 54 -14.27 9.91 -5.42
C GLN A 54 -14.51 9.85 -3.91
N ASP A 55 -13.96 10.81 -3.14
CA ASP A 55 -14.10 10.85 -1.66
C ASP A 55 -15.57 10.87 -1.17
N PHE A 56 -16.50 11.35 -2.01
CA PHE A 56 -17.93 11.51 -1.66
C PHE A 56 -18.88 10.60 -2.45
N SER A 57 -18.35 9.62 -3.19
CA SER A 57 -19.16 8.59 -3.87
C SER A 57 -19.02 7.25 -3.15
N GLU A 58 -20.10 6.46 -3.15
CA GLU A 58 -20.08 5.07 -2.70
C GLU A 58 -19.09 4.23 -3.52
N GLU A 59 -18.91 4.52 -4.81
CA GLU A 59 -18.00 3.78 -5.69
C GLU A 59 -16.53 4.00 -5.35
N GLY A 60 -16.21 5.10 -4.66
CA GLY A 60 -14.84 5.50 -4.32
C GLY A 60 -14.21 4.67 -3.18
N PHE A 61 -15.01 3.84 -2.50
CA PHE A 61 -14.56 3.03 -1.38
C PHE A 61 -15.27 1.67 -1.35
N GLN A 62 -14.50 0.60 -1.16
CA GLN A 62 -15.05 -0.75 -1.00
C GLN A 62 -14.21 -1.52 0.03
N TRP A 63 -14.85 -2.10 1.05
CA TRP A 63 -14.18 -3.06 1.93
C TRP A 63 -13.82 -4.33 1.14
N ILE A 64 -12.59 -4.82 1.33
CA ILE A 64 -12.21 -6.19 0.94
C ILE A 64 -12.55 -7.12 2.11
N ASP A 65 -11.97 -6.84 3.27
CA ASP A 65 -12.34 -7.46 4.53
C ASP A 65 -12.10 -6.50 5.70
N CYS A 66 -13.03 -6.51 6.65
CA CYS A 66 -12.97 -5.76 7.90
C CYS A 66 -13.43 -6.62 9.10
N SER A 67 -13.45 -7.94 8.94
CA SER A 67 -13.96 -8.88 9.94
C SER A 67 -12.88 -9.48 10.84
N ASP A 68 -11.59 -9.39 10.47
CA ASP A 68 -10.47 -9.92 11.25
C ASP A 68 -10.09 -9.05 12.46
N ASN A 69 -11.01 -8.98 13.42
CA ASN A 69 -10.85 -8.29 14.68
C ASN A 69 -9.80 -8.94 15.60
N ASN A 70 -9.55 -10.25 15.47
CA ASN A 70 -8.57 -10.96 16.29
C ASN A 70 -7.13 -10.51 15.99
N HIS A 71 -6.83 -10.19 14.74
CA HIS A 71 -5.53 -9.64 14.35
C HIS A 71 -5.55 -8.12 14.14
N SER A 72 -6.72 -7.48 14.30
CA SER A 72 -6.95 -6.05 14.04
C SER A 72 -6.45 -5.63 12.65
N VAL A 73 -6.79 -6.44 11.65
CA VAL A 73 -6.45 -6.20 10.24
C VAL A 73 -7.70 -5.76 9.50
N VAL A 74 -7.55 -4.72 8.67
CA VAL A 74 -8.59 -4.29 7.74
C VAL A 74 -7.99 -4.02 6.37
N SER A 75 -8.78 -4.25 5.32
CA SER A 75 -8.36 -4.05 3.93
C SER A 75 -9.49 -3.49 3.09
N PHE A 76 -9.15 -2.56 2.20
CA PHE A 76 -10.14 -1.86 1.37
C PHE A 76 -9.54 -1.38 0.05
N ILE A 77 -10.41 -1.09 -0.90
CA ILE A 77 -10.09 -0.53 -2.22
C ILE A 77 -10.55 0.93 -2.25
N ARG A 78 -9.71 1.79 -2.81
CA ARG A 78 -10.09 3.14 -3.24
C ARG A 78 -10.08 3.19 -4.77
N ARG A 79 -11.10 3.81 -5.37
CA ARG A 79 -11.23 3.92 -6.83
C ARG A 79 -11.28 5.38 -7.27
N ALA A 80 -10.67 5.68 -8.41
CA ALA A 80 -10.80 6.96 -9.08
C ALA A 80 -12.07 6.98 -9.95
N LYS A 81 -12.27 8.06 -10.72
CA LYS A 81 -13.32 8.08 -11.75
C LYS A 81 -13.05 7.09 -12.88
N ASP A 82 -11.79 6.91 -13.24
CA ASP A 82 -11.38 5.82 -14.11
C ASP A 82 -11.42 4.50 -13.33
N PRO A 83 -12.27 3.52 -13.71
CA PRO A 83 -12.35 2.24 -13.03
C PRO A 83 -11.04 1.45 -13.03
N GLN A 84 -10.13 1.73 -13.97
CA GLN A 84 -8.83 1.08 -14.04
C GLN A 84 -7.85 1.62 -12.99
N GLU A 85 -8.10 2.81 -12.45
CA GLU A 85 -7.28 3.48 -11.46
C GLU A 85 -7.84 3.20 -10.06
N PHE A 86 -7.25 2.22 -9.38
CA PHE A 86 -7.59 1.89 -8.02
C PHE A 86 -6.34 1.54 -7.21
N VAL A 87 -6.45 1.67 -5.89
CA VAL A 87 -5.42 1.24 -4.95
C VAL A 87 -6.02 0.32 -3.90
N VAL A 88 -5.24 -0.68 -3.49
CA VAL A 88 -5.58 -1.62 -2.43
C VAL A 88 -4.80 -1.22 -1.19
N THR A 89 -5.51 -0.99 -0.08
CA THR A 89 -4.90 -0.63 1.20
C THR A 89 -5.11 -1.76 2.20
N VAL A 90 -4.07 -2.12 2.92
CA VAL A 90 -4.10 -3.13 3.99
C VAL A 90 -3.47 -2.54 5.24
N CYS A 91 -4.17 -2.61 6.36
CA CYS A 91 -3.74 -2.03 7.63
C CYS A 91 -3.61 -3.13 8.68
N ASN A 92 -2.46 -3.20 9.35
CA ASN A 92 -2.25 -4.02 10.54
C ASN A 92 -2.11 -3.11 11.76
N PHE A 93 -3.05 -3.19 12.69
CA PHE A 93 -3.06 -2.35 13.89
C PHE A 93 -2.50 -3.03 15.15
N THR A 94 -1.78 -4.15 14.99
CA THR A 94 -1.04 -4.79 16.08
C THR A 94 0.46 -4.85 15.77
N PRO A 95 1.32 -4.95 16.79
CA PRO A 95 2.76 -5.14 16.58
C PRO A 95 3.11 -6.56 16.14
N GLN A 96 2.15 -7.46 15.96
CA GLN A 96 2.40 -8.80 15.46
C GLN A 96 2.56 -8.73 13.93
N PRO A 97 3.73 -9.07 13.37
CA PRO A 97 3.89 -9.15 11.92
C PRO A 97 3.22 -10.42 11.38
N HIS A 98 2.80 -10.37 10.12
CA HIS A 98 2.30 -11.54 9.40
C HIS A 98 3.18 -11.80 8.19
N SER A 99 3.85 -12.96 8.13
CA SER A 99 4.71 -13.31 6.99
C SER A 99 3.90 -13.68 5.74
N HIS A 100 2.72 -14.28 5.95
CA HIS A 100 1.78 -14.69 4.91
C HIS A 100 0.37 -14.31 5.36
N TYR A 101 -0.21 -13.32 4.69
CA TYR A 101 -1.56 -12.86 4.94
C TYR A 101 -2.27 -12.65 3.59
N ARG A 102 -3.35 -13.40 3.37
CA ARG A 102 -4.04 -13.42 2.07
C ARG A 102 -5.11 -12.34 2.00
N ILE A 103 -5.12 -11.58 0.91
CA ILE A 103 -6.12 -10.54 0.64
C ILE A 103 -6.68 -10.73 -0.76
N GLY A 104 -8.01 -10.74 -0.92
CA GLY A 104 -8.66 -10.78 -2.23
C GLY A 104 -8.50 -9.47 -2.99
N VAL A 105 -8.29 -9.53 -4.31
CA VAL A 105 -8.10 -8.36 -5.18
C VAL A 105 -8.90 -8.50 -6.49
N PRO A 106 -9.37 -7.39 -7.08
CA PRO A 106 -10.35 -7.44 -8.18
C PRO A 106 -9.77 -7.93 -9.51
N GLU A 107 -8.48 -7.70 -9.77
CA GLU A 107 -7.82 -8.00 -11.04
C GLU A 107 -6.54 -8.78 -10.81
N SER A 108 -6.17 -9.63 -11.78
CA SER A 108 -4.90 -10.35 -11.79
C SER A 108 -3.76 -9.45 -12.24
N GLY A 109 -2.54 -9.75 -11.79
CA GLY A 109 -1.31 -9.09 -12.24
C GLY A 109 -0.33 -8.82 -11.11
N PHE A 110 0.63 -7.94 -11.37
CA PHE A 110 1.62 -7.50 -10.39
C PHE A 110 1.12 -6.27 -9.64
N TYR A 111 1.00 -6.37 -8.32
CA TYR A 111 0.66 -5.26 -7.45
C TYR A 111 1.93 -4.68 -6.83
N THR A 112 2.31 -3.49 -7.24
CA THR A 112 3.45 -2.74 -6.69
C THR A 112 3.09 -2.17 -5.33
N GLU A 113 3.96 -2.36 -4.35
CA GLU A 113 3.88 -1.71 -3.03
C GLU A 113 4.29 -0.24 -3.19
N ILE A 114 3.34 0.63 -3.52
CA ILE A 114 3.60 2.06 -3.76
C ILE A 114 3.80 2.86 -2.47
N PHE A 115 3.35 2.32 -1.33
CA PHE A 115 3.60 2.89 -0.01
C PHE A 115 3.62 1.82 1.07
N ASN A 116 4.55 1.97 2.01
CA ASN A 116 4.68 1.13 3.19
C ASN A 116 5.10 2.01 4.38
N SER A 117 4.24 2.13 5.39
CA SER A 117 4.53 2.98 6.56
C SER A 117 5.67 2.45 7.44
N ASP A 118 6.02 1.16 7.33
CA ASP A 118 7.12 0.52 8.08
C ASP A 118 8.47 0.59 7.35
N ALA A 119 8.55 1.29 6.21
CA ALA A 119 9.80 1.45 5.49
C ALA A 119 10.90 2.08 6.35
N GLY A 120 12.14 1.59 6.20
CA GLY A 120 13.26 2.00 7.05
C GLY A 120 13.63 3.48 6.93
N ASN A 121 13.29 4.13 5.81
CA ASN A 121 13.47 5.57 5.60
C ASN A 121 12.59 6.44 6.53
N TYR A 122 11.49 5.88 7.05
CA TYR A 122 10.58 6.49 8.02
C TYR A 122 10.94 6.13 9.47
N GLY A 123 11.84 5.17 9.69
CA GLY A 123 12.20 4.65 10.99
C GLY A 123 11.50 3.35 11.38
N GLY A 124 10.81 2.69 10.44
CA GLY A 124 10.20 1.38 10.64
C GLY A 124 11.20 0.22 10.54
N SER A 125 10.69 -1.00 10.72
CA SER A 125 11.48 -2.24 10.69
C SER A 125 11.90 -2.69 9.28
N ASN A 126 11.38 -2.00 8.25
CA ASN A 126 11.60 -2.27 6.83
C ASN A 126 11.06 -3.64 6.38
N MET A 127 10.01 -4.13 7.05
CA MET A 127 9.28 -5.32 6.66
C MET A 127 8.25 -4.96 5.56
N GLY A 128 8.08 -5.84 4.57
CA GLY A 128 7.17 -5.58 3.46
C GLY A 128 7.35 -6.59 2.34
N ASN A 129 6.92 -6.20 1.14
CA ASN A 129 6.79 -7.13 0.01
C ASN A 129 7.90 -7.02 -1.03
N LEU A 130 9.05 -6.41 -0.69
CA LEU A 130 10.21 -6.25 -1.58
C LEU A 130 9.84 -5.60 -2.94
N GLY A 131 8.92 -4.63 -2.90
CA GLY A 131 8.46 -3.86 -4.06
C GLY A 131 7.09 -4.28 -4.61
N GLY A 132 6.57 -5.47 -4.30
CA GLY A 132 5.22 -5.89 -4.71
C GLY A 132 5.02 -7.39 -4.80
N LYS A 133 3.81 -7.82 -5.20
CA LYS A 133 3.41 -9.22 -5.27
C LYS A 133 2.59 -9.51 -6.53
N TRP A 134 2.78 -10.71 -7.08
CA TRP A 134 1.89 -11.27 -8.10
C TRP A 134 0.65 -11.85 -7.44
N THR A 135 -0.47 -11.79 -8.15
CA THR A 135 -1.70 -12.46 -7.75
C THR A 135 -1.65 -13.96 -7.98
N ASP A 136 -2.30 -14.71 -7.09
CA ASP A 136 -2.68 -16.09 -7.30
C ASP A 136 -4.14 -16.16 -7.78
N GLU A 137 -4.44 -17.09 -8.69
CA GLU A 137 -5.81 -17.48 -9.06
C GLU A 137 -6.43 -18.31 -7.93
N TRP A 138 -6.75 -17.64 -6.83
CA TRP A 138 -7.29 -18.23 -5.62
C TRP A 138 -8.39 -17.34 -5.08
N TYR A 139 -9.63 -17.85 -5.11
CA TYR A 139 -10.81 -17.14 -4.65
C TYR A 139 -10.75 -16.83 -3.14
N PHE A 140 -10.77 -15.55 -2.79
CA PHE A 140 -10.70 -15.08 -1.41
C PHE A 140 -11.39 -13.71 -1.25
N HIS A 141 -12.01 -13.44 -0.10
CA HIS A 141 -12.74 -12.18 0.17
C HIS A 141 -13.70 -11.74 -0.97
N ASN A 142 -14.41 -12.71 -1.58
CA ASN A 142 -15.31 -12.50 -2.73
C ASN A 142 -14.65 -11.97 -4.02
N HIS A 143 -13.35 -12.18 -4.15
CA HIS A 143 -12.60 -11.86 -5.35
C HIS A 143 -11.96 -13.13 -5.95
N PRO A 144 -11.86 -13.25 -7.29
CA PRO A 144 -11.30 -14.43 -7.94
C PRO A 144 -9.77 -14.53 -7.78
N GLN A 145 -9.11 -13.41 -7.53
CA GLN A 145 -7.66 -13.30 -7.39
C GLN A 145 -7.32 -12.91 -5.95
N SER A 146 -6.14 -13.30 -5.48
CA SER A 146 -5.65 -12.88 -4.16
C SER A 146 -4.13 -12.66 -4.13
N LEU A 147 -3.67 -11.88 -3.17
CA LEU A 147 -2.26 -11.64 -2.88
C LEU A 147 -1.88 -12.30 -1.57
N ASP A 148 -0.73 -12.98 -1.54
CA ASP A 148 -0.08 -13.41 -0.30
C ASP A 148 0.95 -12.38 0.15
N LEU A 149 0.53 -11.53 1.08
CA LEU A 149 1.28 -10.37 1.55
C LEU A 149 2.04 -10.66 2.83
N CYS A 150 3.21 -10.03 2.95
CA CYS A 150 3.86 -9.82 4.24
C CYS A 150 3.33 -8.51 4.83
N LEU A 151 2.66 -8.58 5.99
CA LEU A 151 2.16 -7.40 6.70
C LEU A 151 3.18 -6.97 7.77
N PRO A 152 3.72 -5.75 7.67
CA PRO A 152 4.58 -5.19 8.72
C PRO A 152 3.82 -4.99 10.04
N PRO A 153 4.55 -4.93 11.18
CA PRO A 153 3.95 -4.64 12.49
C PRO A 153 3.51 -3.17 12.56
N LEU A 154 2.30 -2.91 13.06
CA LEU A 154 1.73 -1.55 13.15
C LEU A 154 1.82 -0.75 11.84
N GLY A 155 1.69 -1.44 10.71
CA GLY A 155 1.96 -0.88 9.39
C GLY A 155 0.75 -0.82 8.48
N VAL A 156 0.80 0.13 7.54
CA VAL A 156 -0.16 0.30 6.45
C VAL A 156 0.57 0.17 5.13
N LEU A 157 0.04 -0.71 4.27
CA LEU A 157 0.49 -0.92 2.91
C LEU A 157 -0.53 -0.33 1.94
N VAL A 158 -0.04 0.34 0.89
CA VAL A 158 -0.85 0.73 -0.27
C VAL A 158 -0.22 0.08 -1.49
N LEU A 159 -1.03 -0.67 -2.22
CA LEU A 159 -0.64 -1.39 -3.41
C LEU A 159 -1.42 -0.89 -4.63
N LYS A 160 -0.77 -0.88 -5.79
CA LYS A 160 -1.38 -0.52 -7.07
C LYS A 160 -1.03 -1.56 -8.12
N LEU A 161 -2.02 -1.94 -8.93
CA LEU A 161 -1.80 -2.83 -10.06
C LEU A 161 -0.91 -2.14 -11.09
N ASP A 162 0.24 -2.74 -11.36
CA ASP A 162 1.17 -2.32 -12.40
C ASP A 162 0.82 -3.02 -13.71
N ARG A 163 -0.02 -2.37 -14.51
CA ARG A 163 -0.51 -2.93 -15.78
C ARG A 163 0.63 -3.10 -16.80
N GLU A 164 1.57 -2.18 -16.85
CA GLU A 164 2.70 -2.25 -17.79
C GLU A 164 3.57 -3.47 -17.50
N LYS A 165 3.94 -3.67 -16.23
CA LYS A 165 4.74 -4.83 -15.81
C LYS A 165 3.95 -6.13 -15.97
N THR A 166 2.64 -6.11 -15.73
CA THR A 166 1.77 -7.28 -15.94
C THR A 166 1.77 -7.68 -17.41
N LEU A 167 1.52 -6.74 -18.33
CA LEU A 167 1.50 -7.00 -19.78
C LEU A 167 2.87 -7.48 -20.28
N ALA A 168 3.96 -6.82 -19.87
CA ALA A 168 5.30 -7.19 -20.32
C ALA A 168 5.68 -8.65 -19.99
N VAL A 169 5.21 -9.18 -18.85
CA VAL A 169 5.45 -10.58 -18.47
C VAL A 169 4.50 -11.54 -19.17
N MET A 170 3.23 -11.14 -19.38
CA MET A 170 2.26 -11.96 -20.12
C MET A 170 2.69 -12.16 -21.58
N ASP A 171 3.18 -11.11 -22.24
CA ASP A 171 3.67 -11.19 -23.62
C ASP A 171 4.89 -12.11 -23.76
N GLN A 172 5.85 -12.02 -22.83
CA GLN A 172 7.03 -12.91 -22.78
C GLN A 172 6.65 -14.39 -22.54
N SER A 173 5.60 -14.63 -21.77
CA SER A 173 5.13 -15.99 -21.47
C SER A 173 4.51 -16.64 -22.72
N GLN A 174 3.75 -15.86 -23.50
CA GLN A 174 3.16 -16.32 -24.76
C GLN A 174 4.24 -16.60 -25.82
N GLU A 175 5.26 -15.74 -25.96
CA GLU A 175 6.38 -15.98 -26.88
C GLU A 175 7.14 -17.28 -26.53
N THR A 176 7.37 -17.54 -25.24
CA THR A 176 8.08 -18.75 -24.77
C THR A 176 7.27 -20.04 -24.98
N GLU A 177 5.95 -20.00 -24.80
CA GLU A 177 5.06 -21.15 -25.07
C GLU A 177 5.00 -21.47 -26.57
N THR A 178 4.98 -20.46 -27.43
CA THR A 178 4.95 -20.64 -28.89
C THR A 178 6.27 -21.24 -29.44
N GLU A 179 7.42 -20.87 -28.84
CA GLU A 179 8.73 -21.46 -29.19
C GLU A 179 8.90 -22.90 -28.68
N THR A 180 8.27 -23.28 -27.57
CA THR A 180 8.36 -24.65 -27.04
C THR A 180 7.44 -25.63 -27.76
N GLU A 181 6.25 -25.20 -28.21
CA GLU A 181 5.39 -26.03 -29.06
C GLU A 181 6.04 -26.33 -30.42
N THR A 182 6.66 -25.34 -31.06
CA THR A 182 7.33 -25.50 -32.37
C THR A 182 8.56 -26.42 -32.35
N VAL A 183 9.24 -26.55 -31.20
CA VAL A 183 10.37 -27.49 -31.02
C VAL A 183 9.89 -28.91 -30.67
N SER A 184 8.68 -29.06 -30.12
CA SER A 184 8.12 -30.37 -29.78
C SER A 184 7.50 -31.12 -30.98
N GLU A 185 7.20 -30.40 -32.07
CA GLU A 185 6.61 -30.94 -33.31
C GLU A 185 7.65 -31.28 -34.41
N SER A 186 8.95 -31.07 -34.14
CA SER A 186 10.08 -31.36 -35.06
C SER A 186 10.90 -32.58 -34.63
#